data_AF-A0A166K2B9-F1
#
_entry.id   AF-A0A166K2B9-F1
#
_cell.length_a   1.000
_cell.length_b   1.000
_cell.length_c   1.000
_cell.angle_alpha   90.00
_cell.angle_beta   90.00
_cell.angle_gamma   90.00
#
_symmetry.space_group_name_H-M   'P 1'
#
loop_
_entity.id
_entity.type
_entity.pdbx_description
1 polymer ?
#
loop_
_entity_poly.entity_id
_entity_poly.type
_entity_poly.pdbx_seq_one_letter_code
_entity_poly.pdbx_strand_id
1 'polypeptide(L)' 'MHLASKSIDHLRAITPDAAYQNEADVYEPNHEVSFWGDHYARLLEIKRKYDPEQLLDCWHCVGFNANSSRFACYL' A
#
# COMPACT_ATOMS: atom_id res chain seq x y z
N MET A 1 -10.55 8.53 12.61
CA MET A 1 -9.91 7.59 11.67
C MET A 1 -8.88 6.66 12.33
N HIS A 2 -8.98 6.39 13.64
CA HIS A 2 -8.03 5.53 14.35
C HIS A 2 -8.67 4.24 14.89
N LEU A 3 -10.00 4.15 14.86
CA LEU A 3 -10.73 3.00 15.38
C LEU A 3 -10.60 1.80 14.46
N ALA A 4 -10.79 1.99 13.14
CA ALA A 4 -10.66 0.91 12.16
C ALA A 4 -9.26 0.30 12.14
N SER A 5 -8.21 1.13 12.09
CA SER A 5 -6.82 0.65 12.13
C SER A 5 -6.51 -0.10 13.43
N LYS A 6 -6.93 0.41 14.59
CA LYS A 6 -6.79 -0.28 15.88
C LYS A 6 -7.50 -1.64 15.91
N SER A 7 -8.67 -1.74 15.27
CA SER A 7 -9.41 -3.01 15.22
C SER A 7 -8.68 -4.09 14.43
N ILE A 8 -7.86 -3.73 13.45
CA ILE A 8 -7.13 -4.69 12.61
C ILE A 8 -5.78 -5.12 13.19
N ASP A 9 -5.25 -4.39 14.19
CA ASP A 9 -3.95 -4.70 14.81
C ASP A 9 -3.87 -6.12 15.38
N HIS A 10 -4.98 -6.66 15.89
CA HIS A 10 -5.05 -8.04 16.36
C HIS A 10 -4.81 -9.06 15.24
N LEU A 11 -5.26 -8.77 14.02
CA LEU A 11 -5.00 -9.63 12.86
C LEU A 11 -3.55 -9.49 12.40
N ARG A 12 -3.00 -8.27 12.37
CA ARG A 12 -1.57 -8.04 12.05
C ARG A 12 -0.65 -8.81 13.00
N ALA A 13 -1.01 -8.93 14.28
CA ALA A 13 -0.23 -9.71 15.26
C ALA A 13 -0.17 -11.22 14.94
N ILE A 14 -1.17 -11.75 14.23
CA ILE A 14 -1.25 -13.17 13.84
C ILE A 14 -0.63 -13.37 12.45
N THR A 15 -0.91 -12.47 11.52
CA THR A 15 -0.46 -12.50 10.12
C THR A 15 0.12 -11.13 9.73
N PRO A 16 1.40 -10.86 10.04
CA PRO A 16 2.00 -9.52 9.88
C PRO A 16 2.24 -9.12 8.42
N ASP A 17 2.38 -10.10 7.53
CA ASP A 17 2.86 -9.90 6.16
C ASP A 17 1.82 -10.30 5.09
N ALA A 18 0.54 -10.32 5.46
CA ALA A 18 -0.53 -10.67 4.50
C ALA A 18 -1.83 -9.91 4.78
N ALA A 19 -2.33 -9.21 3.76
CA ALA A 19 -3.62 -8.56 3.74
C ALA A 19 -4.16 -8.50 2.29
N TYR A 20 -5.47 -8.60 2.13
CA TYR A 20 -6.10 -8.45 0.82
C TYR A 20 -6.32 -6.97 0.50
N GLN A 21 -5.51 -6.41 -0.41
CA GLN A 21 -5.47 -4.98 -0.74
C GLN A 21 -6.85 -4.31 -0.89
N ASN A 22 -7.78 -4.96 -1.60
CA ASN A 22 -9.10 -4.38 -1.89
C ASN A 22 -10.02 -4.24 -0.67
N GLU A 23 -9.69 -4.91 0.44
CA GLU A 23 -10.49 -4.95 1.68
C GLU A 23 -9.62 -4.65 2.92
N ALA A 24 -8.42 -4.09 2.72
CA ALA A 24 -7.47 -3.81 3.78
C ALA A 24 -7.74 -2.46 4.46
N ASP A 25 -7.09 -2.26 5.61
CA ASP A 25 -7.01 -0.94 6.23
C ASP A 25 -6.32 0.04 5.27
N VAL A 26 -6.94 1.19 5.07
CA VAL A 26 -6.40 2.25 4.20
C VAL A 26 -5.05 2.76 4.73
N TYR A 27 -4.78 2.64 6.03
CA TYR A 27 -3.50 3.00 6.65
C TYR A 27 -2.54 1.82 6.87
N GLU A 28 -2.66 0.77 6.05
CA GLU A 28 -1.79 -0.42 6.19
C GLU A 28 -0.29 -0.04 6.16
N PRO A 29 0.43 -0.17 7.30
CA PRO A 29 1.78 0.37 7.42
C PRO A 29 2.82 -0.38 6.58
N ASN A 30 2.60 -1.68 6.34
CA ASN A 30 3.51 -2.53 5.58
C ASN A 30 2.94 -2.92 4.21
N HIS A 31 2.17 -2.02 3.57
CA HIS A 31 1.39 -2.32 2.36
C HIS A 31 2.20 -2.94 1.21
N GLU A 32 3.48 -2.59 1.05
CA GLU A 32 4.34 -3.17 0.01
C GLU A 32 4.49 -4.69 0.18
N VAL A 33 4.67 -5.14 1.42
CA VAL A 33 4.83 -6.56 1.75
C VAL A 33 3.47 -7.22 1.96
N SER A 34 2.57 -6.61 2.72
CA SER A 34 1.31 -7.25 3.10
C SER A 34 0.36 -7.44 1.90
N PHE A 35 0.40 -6.57 0.89
CA PHE A 35 -0.44 -6.71 -0.30
C PHE A 35 0.23 -7.51 -1.42
N TRP A 36 1.54 -7.38 -1.58
CA TRP A 36 2.24 -7.87 -2.77
C TRP A 36 3.32 -8.92 -2.47
N GLY A 37 3.83 -8.96 -1.24
CA GLY A 37 4.89 -9.86 -0.79
C GLY A 37 6.11 -9.86 -1.71
N ASP A 38 6.65 -11.05 -1.96
CA ASP A 38 7.82 -11.25 -2.81
C ASP A 38 7.63 -10.80 -4.27
N HIS A 39 6.39 -10.56 -4.71
CA HIS A 39 6.10 -10.07 -6.06
C HIS A 39 6.32 -8.56 -6.19
N TYR A 40 6.45 -7.81 -5.09
CA TYR A 40 6.52 -6.36 -5.13
C TYR A 40 7.63 -5.84 -6.04
N ALA A 41 8.84 -6.41 -5.94
CA ALA A 41 9.99 -5.99 -6.75
C ALA A 41 9.68 -6.10 -8.25
N ARG A 42 9.09 -7.22 -8.69
CA ARG A 42 8.74 -7.44 -10.09
C ARG A 42 7.62 -6.52 -10.56
N LEU A 43 6.61 -6.30 -9.72
CA LEU A 43 5.51 -5.39 -10.03
C LEU A 43 6.01 -3.94 -10.15
N LEU A 44 6.93 -3.53 -9.28
CA LEU A 44 7.54 -2.19 -9.31
C LEU A 44 8.35 -1.96 -10.58
N GLU A 45 9.12 -2.95 -11.04
CA GLU A 45 9.79 -2.91 -12.34
C GLU A 45 8.80 -2.69 -13.50
N ILE A 46 7.68 -3.44 -13.50
CA ILE A 46 6.64 -3.32 -14.52
C ILE A 46 6.00 -1.93 -14.47
N LYS A 47 5.64 -1.44 -13.27
CA LYS A 47 5.08 -0.11 -13.07
C LYS A 47 6.01 0.97 -13.61
N ARG A 48 7.30 0.92 -13.29
CA ARG A 48 8.31 1.88 -13.79
C ARG A 48 8.51 1.80 -15.30
N LYS A 49 8.34 0.61 -15.91
CA LYS A 49 8.43 0.44 -17.36
C LYS A 49 7.27 1.09 -18.11
N TYR A 50 6.04 0.94 -17.59
CA TYR A 50 4.83 1.36 -18.30
C TYR A 50 4.27 2.72 -17.84
N ASP A 51 4.58 3.15 -16.62
CA ASP A 51 4.18 4.44 -16.06
C ASP A 51 5.39 5.14 -15.40
N PRO A 52 6.43 5.50 -16.19
CA PRO A 52 7.67 6.09 -15.67
C PRO A 52 7.46 7.49 -15.06
N GLU A 53 6.42 8.21 -15.49
CA GLU A 53 6.07 9.54 -14.99
C GLU A 53 5.07 9.49 -13.83
N GLN A 54 4.66 8.29 -13.42
CA GLN A 54 3.77 8.06 -12.28
C GLN A 54 2.41 8.77 -12.44
N LEU A 55 1.88 8.79 -13.65
CA LEU A 55 0.59 9.40 -13.97
C LEU A 55 -0.56 8.68 -13.26
N LEU A 56 -0.49 7.35 -13.20
CA LEU A 56 -1.48 6.44 -12.63
C LEU A 56 -1.14 6.08 -11.18
N ASP A 57 -0.73 7.06 -10.38
CA ASP A 57 -0.48 6.88 -8.95
C ASP A 57 -1.80 6.72 -8.18
N CYS A 58 -1.79 5.88 -7.15
CA CYS A 58 -2.92 5.67 -6.25
C CYS A 58 -2.45 5.24 -4.86
N TRP A 59 -3.29 5.49 -3.87
CA TRP A 59 -2.99 5.24 -2.46
C TRP A 59 -2.58 3.78 -2.22
N HIS A 60 -1.36 3.57 -1.71
CA HIS A 60 -0.76 2.25 -1.44
C HIS A 60 -0.74 1.27 -2.63
N CYS A 61 -0.85 1.78 -3.86
CA CYS A 61 -0.59 0.99 -5.06
C CYS A 61 0.90 0.69 -5.22
N VAL A 62 1.25 -0.20 -6.16
CA VAL A 62 2.64 -0.50 -6.50
C VAL A 62 3.38 0.79 -6.89
N GLY A 63 4.45 1.11 -6.15
CA GLY A 63 5.24 2.32 -6.37
C GLY A 63 4.58 3.62 -5.88
N PHE A 64 3.60 3.53 -4.97
CA PHE A 64 2.94 4.69 -4.36
C PHE A 64 3.94 5.72 -3.83
N ASN A 65 3.73 6.99 -4.17
CA ASN A 65 4.55 8.09 -3.68
C ASN A 65 3.82 8.89 -2.60
N ALA A 66 4.17 8.62 -1.34
CA ALA A 66 3.65 9.35 -0.18
C ALA A 66 3.95 10.86 -0.23
N ASN A 67 4.97 11.31 -0.96
CA ASN A 67 5.30 12.74 -1.08
C ASN A 67 4.53 13.45 -2.20
N SER A 68 3.66 12.75 -2.93
CA SER A 68 2.86 13.36 -3.98
C SER A 68 1.85 14.34 -3.39
N SER A 69 1.78 15.55 -3.94
CA SER A 69 0.82 16.57 -3.52
C SER A 69 -0.64 16.13 -3.68
N ARG A 70 -0.90 15.11 -4.51
CA ARG A 70 -2.23 14.49 -4.70
C ARG A 70 -2.77 13.85 -3.42
N PHE A 71 -1.88 13.46 -2.50
CA PHE A 71 -2.26 12.75 -1.27
C PHE A 71 -2.02 13.56 0.00
N ALA A 72 -1.64 14.84 -0.12
CA ALA A 72 -1.29 15.70 1.01
C ALA A 72 -2.42 15.88 2.03
N CYS A 73 -3.69 15.68 1.64
CA CYS A 73 -4.83 15.78 2.55
C CYS A 73 -5.13 14.50 3.34
N TYR A 74 -4.45 13.38 3.03
CA TYR A 74 -4.67 12.07 3.65
C TYR A 74 -3.55 11.67 4.62
N LEU A 75 -2.46 12.44 4.65
CA LEU A 75 -1.29 12.27 5.50
C LEU A 75 -1.31 13.26 6.68
#